data_AF-A0AAD7YBY5-F1
#
_entry.id   AF-A0AAD7YBY5-F1
#
_cell.length_a   1.000
_cell.length_b   1.000
_cell.length_c   1.000
_cell.angle_alpha   90.00
_cell.angle_beta   90.00
_cell.angle_gamma   90.00
#
_symmetry.space_group_name_H-M   'P 1'
#
loop_
_entity.id
_entity.type
_entity.pdbx_description
1 polymer ?
#
loop_
_entity_poly.entity_id
_entity_poly.type
_entity_poly.pdbx_seq_one_letter_code
_entity_poly.pdbx_strand_id
1 'polypeptide(L)'
;MGNLIAGGVGEQMKKNQEMMQQMNKIKMERQIQFQYQMQKKQMAMQLAGSRDTCHWITAFYATIATGLITGFTKTRKPGLLIPLVPLAFPTAYFWDLAYGNKIRRIKTEADSILTNELDILEQVLGPPPSPIVLPTSAAQV
;
A
#
# COMPACT_ATOMS: atom_id res chain seq x y z
N MET A 1 55.78 -23.59 -22.08
CA MET A 1 54.87 -22.44 -22.32
C MET A 1 53.49 -22.67 -21.67
N GLY A 2 53.42 -23.00 -20.37
CA GLY A 2 52.14 -23.32 -19.68
C GLY A 2 51.65 -22.25 -18.69
N ASN A 3 52.51 -21.29 -18.33
CA ASN A 3 52.21 -20.30 -17.29
C ASN A 3 51.36 -19.10 -17.78
N LEU A 4 51.29 -18.88 -19.10
CA LEU A 4 50.50 -17.79 -19.70
C LEU A 4 49.00 -18.12 -19.81
N ILE A 5 48.66 -19.41 -19.97
CA ILE A 5 47.27 -19.87 -20.08
C ILE A 5 46.60 -19.91 -18.69
N ALA A 6 47.32 -20.34 -17.65
CA ALA A 6 46.81 -20.37 -16.28
C ALA A 6 46.53 -18.96 -15.70
N GLY A 7 47.37 -17.97 -16.02
CA GLY A 7 47.16 -16.57 -15.63
C GLY A 7 45.91 -15.96 -16.27
N GLY A 8 45.75 -16.12 -17.59
CA GLY A 8 44.57 -15.59 -18.31
C GLY A 8 43.25 -16.27 -17.93
N VAL A 9 43.27 -17.56 -17.60
CA VAL A 9 42.08 -18.30 -17.10
C VAL A 9 41.71 -17.88 -15.68
N GLY A 10 42.69 -17.67 -14.79
CA GLY A 10 42.45 -17.17 -13.43
C GLY A 10 41.91 -15.73 -13.41
N GLU A 11 42.41 -14.86 -14.28
CA GLU A 11 41.87 -13.50 -14.47
C GLU A 11 40.47 -13.51 -15.07
N GLN A 12 40.19 -14.38 -16.06
CA GLN A 12 38.83 -14.53 -16.59
C GLN A 12 37.86 -15.08 -15.55
N MET A 13 38.27 -16.04 -14.71
CA MET A 13 37.42 -16.54 -13.63
C MET A 13 37.13 -15.47 -12.58
N LYS A 14 38.13 -14.68 -12.16
CA LYS A 14 37.92 -13.53 -11.26
C LYS A 14 36.98 -12.49 -11.88
N LYS A 15 37.19 -12.13 -13.15
CA LYS A 15 36.31 -11.20 -13.89
C LYS A 15 34.88 -11.74 -14.03
N ASN A 16 34.72 -13.05 -14.24
CA ASN A 16 33.41 -13.70 -14.30
C ASN A 16 32.74 -13.75 -12.91
N GLN A 17 33.52 -13.94 -11.85
CA GLN A 17 33.03 -13.91 -10.46
C GLN A 17 32.63 -12.50 -10.04
N GLU A 18 33.41 -11.48 -10.39
CA GLU A 18 33.07 -10.07 -10.22
C GLU A 18 31.82 -9.70 -11.03
N MET A 19 31.71 -10.17 -12.27
CA MET A 19 30.52 -10.00 -13.11
C MET A 19 29.29 -10.68 -12.47
N MET A 20 29.42 -11.89 -11.92
CA MET A 20 28.34 -12.57 -11.21
C MET A 20 27.91 -11.80 -9.96
N GLN A 21 28.86 -11.25 -9.19
CA GLN A 21 28.57 -10.43 -8.02
C GLN A 21 27.87 -9.11 -8.40
N GLN A 22 28.33 -8.44 -9.45
CA GLN A 22 27.69 -7.24 -9.99
C GLN A 22 26.26 -7.55 -10.49
N MET A 23 26.07 -8.66 -11.20
CA MET A 23 24.75 -9.10 -11.66
C MET A 23 23.81 -9.43 -10.50
N ASN A 24 24.31 -10.06 -9.42
CA ASN A 24 23.52 -10.33 -8.22
C ASN A 24 23.11 -9.03 -7.51
N LYS A 25 24.01 -8.06 -7.38
CA LYS A 25 23.70 -6.73 -6.83
C LYS A 25 22.64 -6.01 -7.66
N ILE A 26 22.79 -5.97 -8.98
CA ILE A 26 21.84 -5.33 -9.90
C ILE A 26 20.45 -6.01 -9.81
N LYS A 27 20.41 -7.34 -9.75
CA LYS A 27 19.14 -8.08 -9.58
C LYS A 27 18.46 -7.74 -8.26
N MET A 28 19.24 -7.67 -7.16
CA MET A 28 18.73 -7.32 -5.84
C MET A 28 18.18 -5.89 -5.79
N GLU A 29 18.91 -4.92 -6.33
CA GLU A 29 18.45 -3.52 -6.43
C GLU A 29 17.14 -3.40 -7.20
N ARG A 30 17.05 -4.08 -8.36
CA ARG A 30 15.81 -4.12 -9.16
C ARG A 30 14.65 -4.76 -8.41
N GLN A 31 14.91 -5.82 -7.64
CA GLN A 31 13.88 -6.48 -6.85
C GLN A 31 13.35 -5.56 -5.75
N ILE A 32 14.21 -4.85 -5.03
CA ILE A 32 13.82 -3.87 -4.01
C ILE A 32 13.00 -2.73 -4.66
N GLN A 33 13.47 -2.20 -5.78
CA GLN A 33 12.74 -1.17 -6.52
C GLN A 33 11.36 -1.67 -6.97
N PHE A 34 11.28 -2.89 -7.48
CA PHE A 34 10.01 -3.48 -7.90
C PHE A 34 9.02 -3.62 -6.73
N GLN A 35 9.48 -4.11 -5.57
CA GLN A 35 8.67 -4.22 -4.37
C GLN A 35 8.13 -2.85 -3.92
N TYR A 36 9.01 -1.85 -3.90
CA TYR A 36 8.64 -0.48 -3.54
C TYR A 36 7.61 0.11 -4.50
N GLN A 37 7.78 -0.12 -5.81
CA GLN A 37 6.82 0.34 -6.82
C GLN A 37 5.48 -0.38 -6.70
N MET A 38 5.46 -1.69 -6.42
CA MET A 38 4.23 -2.44 -6.19
C MET A 38 3.48 -1.93 -4.96
N GLN A 39 4.16 -1.71 -3.83
CA GLN A 39 3.54 -1.15 -2.63
C GLN A 39 2.95 0.23 -2.88
N LYS A 40 3.69 1.11 -3.56
CA LYS A 40 3.19 2.43 -3.96
C LYS A 40 1.95 2.34 -4.84
N LYS A 41 1.97 1.45 -5.84
CA LYS A 41 0.84 1.23 -6.74
C LYS A 41 -0.39 0.70 -6.01
N GLN A 42 -0.22 -0.22 -5.07
CA GLN A 42 -1.32 -0.74 -4.24
C GLN A 42 -1.95 0.39 -3.40
N MET A 43 -1.12 1.21 -2.75
CA MET A 43 -1.61 2.36 -1.98
C MET A 43 -2.34 3.38 -2.88
N ALA A 44 -1.78 3.67 -4.06
CA ALA A 44 -2.40 4.57 -5.02
C ALA A 44 -3.73 4.02 -5.57
N MET A 45 -3.81 2.71 -5.82
CA MET A 45 -5.02 2.03 -6.29
C MET A 45 -6.13 2.04 -5.23
N GLN A 46 -5.80 1.78 -3.96
CA GLN A 46 -6.76 1.90 -2.86
C GLN A 46 -7.33 3.32 -2.77
N LEU A 47 -6.45 4.33 -2.82
CA LEU A 47 -6.87 5.74 -2.78
C LEU A 47 -7.74 6.12 -4.00
N ALA A 48 -7.37 5.66 -5.20
CA ALA A 48 -8.16 5.88 -6.41
C ALA A 48 -9.54 5.22 -6.31
N GLY A 49 -9.62 3.99 -5.82
CA GLY A 49 -10.89 3.28 -5.62
C GLY A 49 -11.80 3.96 -4.60
N SER A 50 -11.24 4.48 -3.50
CA SER A 50 -12.01 5.27 -2.53
C SER A 50 -12.59 6.54 -3.15
N ARG A 51 -11.83 7.23 -4.02
CA ARG A 51 -12.32 8.43 -4.74
C ARG A 51 -13.45 8.11 -5.71
N ASP A 52 -13.30 7.05 -6.49
CA ASP A 52 -14.34 6.63 -7.45
C ASP A 52 -15.65 6.26 -6.73
N THR A 53 -15.54 5.48 -5.65
CA THR A 53 -16.70 5.13 -4.80
C THR A 53 -17.36 6.37 -4.19
N CYS A 54 -16.57 7.35 -3.75
CA CYS A 54 -17.08 8.61 -3.22
C CYS A 54 -17.86 9.40 -4.28
N HIS A 55 -17.34 9.50 -5.50
CA HIS A 55 -18.05 10.16 -6.60
C HIS A 55 -19.36 9.45 -6.93
N TRP A 56 -19.34 8.11 -7.00
CA TRP A 56 -20.53 7.31 -7.28
C TRP A 56 -21.63 7.52 -6.23
N ILE A 57 -21.29 7.42 -4.94
CA ILE A 57 -22.26 7.58 -3.84
C ILE A 57 -22.75 9.04 -3.78
N THR A 58 -21.88 10.01 -4.01
CA THR A 58 -22.27 11.44 -4.02
C THR A 58 -23.25 11.74 -5.15
N ALA A 59 -23.03 11.18 -6.35
CA ALA A 59 -23.95 11.35 -7.48
C ALA A 59 -25.33 10.73 -7.18
N PHE A 60 -25.35 9.54 -6.58
CA PHE A 60 -26.57 8.90 -6.13
C PHE A 60 -27.32 9.72 -5.08
N TYR A 61 -26.59 10.21 -4.06
CA TYR A 61 -27.13 11.08 -3.03
C TYR A 61 -27.73 12.36 -3.63
N ALA A 62 -27.02 13.02 -4.54
CA ALA A 62 -27.50 14.23 -5.22
C ALA A 62 -28.78 13.97 -6.04
N THR A 63 -28.87 12.81 -6.70
CA THR A 63 -30.04 12.43 -7.50
C THR A 63 -31.26 12.20 -6.60
N ILE A 64 -31.10 11.44 -5.52
CA ILE A 64 -32.16 11.22 -4.52
C ILE A 64 -32.56 12.53 -3.85
N ALA A 65 -31.59 13.35 -3.44
CA ALA A 65 -31.86 14.63 -2.80
C ALA A 65 -32.70 15.54 -3.70
N THR A 66 -32.36 15.64 -4.99
CA THR A 66 -33.13 16.44 -5.96
C THR A 66 -34.55 15.91 -6.14
N GLY A 67 -34.73 14.59 -6.21
CA GLY A 67 -36.04 13.95 -6.28
C GLY A 67 -36.91 14.20 -5.04
N LEU A 68 -36.32 14.06 -3.85
CA LEU A 68 -37.02 14.29 -2.57
C LEU A 68 -37.35 15.77 -2.35
N ILE A 69 -36.47 16.70 -2.73
CA ILE A 69 -36.73 18.14 -2.65
C ILE A 69 -37.88 18.53 -3.58
N THR A 70 -37.88 18.02 -4.82
CA THR A 70 -38.97 18.28 -5.78
C THR A 70 -40.31 17.71 -5.28
N GLY A 71 -40.28 16.49 -4.72
CA GLY A 71 -41.43 15.88 -4.07
C GLY A 71 -41.93 16.66 -2.85
N PHE A 72 -41.01 17.14 -2.01
CA PHE A 72 -41.34 17.96 -0.84
C PHE A 72 -42.04 19.27 -1.22
N THR A 73 -41.54 19.96 -2.25
CA THR A 73 -42.16 21.20 -2.76
C THR A 73 -43.61 20.97 -3.21
N LYS A 74 -43.91 19.79 -3.78
CA LYS A 74 -45.25 19.45 -4.26
C LYS A 74 -46.19 18.95 -3.16
N THR A 75 -45.71 18.14 -2.22
CA THR A 75 -46.55 17.49 -1.20
C THR A 75 -46.58 18.23 0.14
N ARG A 76 -45.64 19.15 0.40
CA ARG A 76 -45.43 19.89 1.65
C ARG A 76 -45.36 19.04 2.93
N LYS A 77 -45.05 17.75 2.81
CA LYS A 77 -44.92 16.82 3.94
C LYS A 77 -43.46 16.72 4.39
N PRO A 78 -43.08 17.20 5.60
CA PRO A 78 -41.69 17.15 6.06
C PRO A 78 -41.16 15.73 6.26
N GLY A 79 -42.04 14.74 6.40
CA GLY A 79 -41.68 13.33 6.50
C GLY A 79 -40.94 12.77 5.28
N LEU A 80 -41.03 13.43 4.12
CA LEU A 80 -40.34 13.00 2.90
C LEU A 80 -38.82 13.21 2.95
N LEU A 81 -38.33 14.07 3.85
CA LEU A 81 -36.90 14.35 4.04
C LEU A 81 -36.24 13.44 5.09
N ILE A 82 -37.03 12.69 5.85
CA ILE A 82 -36.54 11.71 6.84
C ILE A 82 -35.49 10.75 6.26
N PRO A 83 -35.66 10.13 5.07
CA PRO A 83 -34.66 9.20 4.52
C PRO A 83 -33.34 9.89 4.12
N LEU A 84 -33.29 11.22 4.04
CA LEU A 84 -32.09 11.96 3.65
C LEU A 84 -31.03 11.95 4.77
N VAL A 85 -31.45 11.90 6.03
CA VAL A 85 -30.57 11.89 7.21
C VAL A 85 -29.74 10.60 7.30
N PRO A 86 -30.34 9.38 7.28
CA PRO A 86 -29.55 8.14 7.31
C PRO A 86 -28.71 7.94 6.05
N LEU A 87 -29.08 8.56 4.91
CA LEU A 87 -28.29 8.50 3.67
C LEU A 87 -27.09 9.46 3.68
N ALA A 88 -27.21 10.61 4.36
CA ALA A 88 -26.14 11.60 4.46
C ALA A 88 -24.95 11.10 5.28
N PHE A 89 -25.21 10.33 6.36
CA PHE A 89 -24.16 9.83 7.25
C PHE A 89 -23.09 8.96 6.56
N PRO A 90 -23.42 7.89 5.81
CA PRO A 90 -22.43 7.12 5.07
C PRO A 90 -21.77 7.95 3.97
N THR A 91 -22.48 8.86 3.30
CA THR A 91 -21.92 9.72 2.25
C THR A 91 -20.83 10.63 2.81
N ALA A 92 -21.05 11.23 3.98
CA ALA A 92 -20.05 12.03 4.69
C ALA A 92 -18.83 11.19 5.12
N TYR A 93 -19.06 9.93 5.53
CA TYR A 93 -17.96 9.00 5.83
C TYR A 93 -17.09 8.71 4.60
N PHE A 94 -17.69 8.44 3.45
CA PHE A 94 -16.93 8.22 2.21
C PHE A 94 -16.16 9.46 1.76
N TRP A 95 -16.70 10.66 2.00
CA TRP A 95 -16.00 11.93 1.78
C TRP A 95 -14.76 12.07 2.67
N ASP A 96 -14.87 11.78 3.97
CA ASP A 96 -13.72 11.78 4.89
C ASP A 96 -12.68 10.70 4.53
N LEU A 97 -13.13 9.58 3.96
CA LEU A 97 -12.25 8.50 3.53
C LEU A 97 -11.51 8.82 2.23
N ALA A 98 -12.16 9.50 1.27
CA ALA A 98 -11.59 9.83 -0.04
C ALA A 98 -10.70 11.08 -0.06
N TYR A 99 -11.04 12.10 0.75
CA TYR A 99 -10.37 13.41 0.75
C TYR A 99 -9.80 13.80 2.12
N GLY A 100 -10.21 13.15 3.21
CA GLY A 100 -9.82 13.50 4.56
C GLY A 100 -8.52 12.85 5.05
N ASN A 101 -8.16 13.17 6.30
CA ASN A 101 -6.96 12.66 6.97
C ASN A 101 -7.11 11.21 7.47
N LYS A 102 -8.23 10.54 7.22
CA LYS A 102 -8.52 9.20 7.78
C LYS A 102 -7.53 8.14 7.30
N ILE A 103 -7.23 8.07 6.00
CA ILE A 103 -6.20 7.16 5.46
C ILE A 103 -4.83 7.43 6.10
N ARG A 104 -4.49 8.71 6.29
CA ARG A 104 -3.23 9.11 6.91
C ARG A 104 -3.16 8.70 8.38
N ARG A 105 -4.26 8.88 9.13
CA ARG A 105 -4.37 8.44 10.53
C ARG A 105 -4.30 6.94 10.68
N ILE A 106 -5.03 6.18 9.86
CA ILE A 106 -4.98 4.71 9.86
C ILE A 106 -3.55 4.24 9.62
N LYS A 107 -2.82 4.88 8.71
CA LYS A 107 -1.42 4.58 8.48
C LYS A 107 -0.55 4.88 9.71
N THR A 108 -0.71 6.05 10.33
CA THR A 108 0.02 6.42 11.54
C THR A 108 -0.27 5.48 12.72
N GLU A 109 -1.52 5.04 12.85
CA GLU A 109 -1.94 4.08 13.87
C GLU A 109 -1.35 2.69 13.60
N ALA A 110 -1.34 2.24 12.34
CA ALA A 110 -0.68 1.01 11.94
C ALA A 110 0.85 1.05 12.20
N ASP A 111 1.51 2.17 11.88
CA ASP A 111 2.93 2.37 12.16
C ASP A 111 3.20 2.37 13.68
N SER A 112 2.30 2.94 14.47
CA SER A 112 2.36 2.92 15.94
C SER A 112 2.21 1.50 16.50
N ILE A 113 1.25 0.72 16.00
CA ILE A 113 1.02 -0.67 16.42
C ILE A 113 2.24 -1.54 16.10
N LEU A 114 2.81 -1.40 14.89
CA LEU A 114 4.04 -2.10 14.49
C LEU A 114 5.24 -1.76 15.39
N THR A 115 5.27 -0.57 15.98
CA THR A 115 6.40 -0.12 16.81
C THR A 115 6.21 -0.44 18.29
N ASN A 116 4.98 -0.28 18.80
CA ASN A 116 4.69 -0.29 20.24
C ASN A 116 3.98 -1.58 20.71
N GLU A 117 3.37 -2.36 19.81
CA GLU A 117 2.47 -3.48 20.16
C GLU A 117 2.83 -4.79 19.41
N LEU A 118 4.12 -5.05 19.24
CA LEU A 118 4.60 -6.28 18.59
C LEU A 118 4.12 -7.57 19.29
N ASP A 119 3.93 -7.53 20.60
CA ASP A 119 3.46 -8.66 21.42
C ASP A 119 2.04 -9.11 21.02
N ILE A 120 1.16 -8.16 20.68
CA ILE A 120 -0.22 -8.44 20.21
C ILE A 120 -0.19 -9.01 18.79
N LEU A 121 0.74 -8.55 17.95
CA LEU A 121 0.93 -9.06 16.60
C LEU A 121 1.47 -10.49 16.61
N GLU A 122 2.42 -10.82 17.48
CA GLU A 122 2.95 -12.19 17.63
C GLU A 122 1.87 -13.17 18.12
N GLN A 123 0.96 -12.71 18.97
CA GLN A 123 -0.18 -13.51 19.45
C GLN A 123 -1.22 -13.81 18.35
N VAL A 124 -1.43 -12.89 17.40
CA VAL A 124 -2.45 -13.00 16.35
C VAL A 124 -1.91 -13.60 15.04
N LEU A 125 -0.68 -13.25 14.66
CA LEU A 125 -0.06 -13.67 13.39
C LEU A 125 0.86 -14.89 13.53
N GLY A 126 1.19 -15.31 14.75
CA GLY A 126 2.25 -16.29 15.02
C GLY A 126 3.64 -15.68 14.87
N PRO A 127 4.71 -16.42 15.26
CA PRO A 127 6.07 -15.91 15.22
C PRO A 127 6.43 -15.47 13.80
N PRO A 128 7.09 -14.30 13.64
CA PRO A 128 7.44 -13.80 12.32
C PRO A 128 8.29 -14.84 11.58
N PRO A 129 8.08 -15.04 10.26
CA PRO A 129 9.03 -15.81 9.47
C PRO A 129 10.39 -15.14 9.66
N SER A 130 11.33 -15.94 10.18
CA SER A 130 12.67 -15.51 10.60
C SER A 130 13.25 -14.48 9.63
N PRO A 131 13.88 -13.39 10.14
CA PRO A 131 14.45 -12.36 9.29
C PRO A 131 15.34 -13.04 8.26
N ILE A 132 15.10 -12.74 6.98
CA ILE A 132 15.94 -13.18 5.87
C ILE A 132 17.36 -12.83 6.27
N VAL A 133 18.15 -13.85 6.62
CA VAL A 133 19.55 -13.72 6.95
C VAL A 133 20.20 -13.21 5.68
N LEU A 134 20.39 -11.89 5.59
CA LEU A 134 21.41 -11.33 4.73
C LEU A 134 22.69 -12.08 5.10
N PRO A 135 23.36 -12.77 4.15
CA PRO A 135 24.66 -13.33 4.45
C PRO A 135 25.59 -12.16 4.73
N THR A 136 25.74 -11.80 6.00
CA THR A 136 26.83 -10.99 6.52
C THR A 136 28.09 -11.83 6.35
N SER A 137 28.58 -11.90 5.12
CA SER A 137 29.99 -12.04 4.85
C SER A 137 30.67 -10.86 5.52
N ALA A 138 31.68 -11.15 6.34
CA ALA A 138 32.52 -10.22 7.11
C ALA A 138 32.07 -9.95 8.55
N ALA A 139 32.19 -10.98 9.40
CA ALA A 139 32.86 -10.88 10.69
C ALA A 139 32.80 -12.24 11.36
N GLN A 140 33.84 -13.08 11.18
CA GLN A 140 34.49 -13.84 12.24
C GLN A 140 35.91 -14.18 11.79
N VAL A 141 36.81 -14.08 12.77
CA VAL A 141 38.27 -14.10 12.77
C VAL A 141 38.83 -15.44 12.32
#